data_AF-A0A2Z4BWF0-F1
#
_entry.id   AF-A0A2Z4BWF0-F1
#
_cell.length_a   1.000
_cell.length_b   1.000
_cell.length_c   1.000
_cell.angle_alpha   90.00
_cell.angle_beta   90.00
_cell.angle_gamma   90.00
#
_symmetry.space_group_name_H-M   'P 1'
#
loop_
_entity.id
_entity.type
_entity.pdbx_description
1 polymer ?
#
loop_
_entity_poly.entity_id
_entity_poly.type
_entity_poly.pdbx_seq_one_letter_code
_entity_poly.pdbx_strand_id
1 'polypeptide(L)'
;TFQMDTNHLSDMLVHEVVAVLNGYRGERDESQGSVYIPPEDDFIKLPRSIDWRTRNIVTRVKNQGQCGSCWAFAATGALEGQHARKTGYLINLSEQDLVDCC
;
A
#
# COMPACT_ATOMS: atom_id res chain seq x y z
N THR A 1 5.87 -22.21 -0.65
CA THR A 1 5.57 -22.60 -2.05
C THR A 1 4.34 -21.83 -2.49
N PHE A 2 4.21 -21.52 -3.78
CA PHE A 2 3.06 -20.80 -4.35
C PHE A 2 2.53 -21.52 -5.59
N GLN A 3 1.28 -21.22 -5.97
CA GLN A 3 0.62 -21.70 -7.19
C GLN A 3 0.18 -20.51 -8.04
N MET A 4 -0.02 -20.74 -9.34
CA MET A 4 -0.47 -19.72 -10.29
C MET A 4 -1.78 -20.17 -10.94
N ASP A 5 -2.61 -19.21 -11.31
CA ASP A 5 -3.86 -19.43 -12.02
C ASP A 5 -4.12 -18.28 -13.00
N THR A 6 -4.99 -18.54 -13.98
CA THR A 6 -5.49 -17.55 -14.93
C THR A 6 -6.22 -16.42 -14.19
N ASN A 7 -5.95 -15.18 -14.60
CA ASN A 7 -6.59 -14.00 -14.06
C ASN A 7 -6.81 -12.95 -15.17
N HIS A 8 -7.30 -11.77 -14.80
CA HIS A 8 -7.63 -10.69 -15.73
C HIS A 8 -6.42 -10.07 -16.46
N LEU A 9 -5.20 -10.52 -16.17
CA LEU A 9 -3.96 -10.12 -16.85
C LEU A 9 -3.40 -11.23 -17.75
N SER A 10 -4.15 -12.33 -17.93
CA SER A 10 -3.67 -13.52 -18.65
C SER A 10 -3.46 -13.30 -20.16
N ASP A 11 -4.01 -12.22 -20.70
CA ASP A 11 -3.87 -11.78 -22.09
C ASP A 11 -2.73 -10.75 -22.29
N MET A 12 -2.06 -10.32 -21.21
CA MET A 12 -1.00 -9.31 -21.26
C MET A 12 0.39 -9.94 -21.13
N LEU A 13 1.35 -9.42 -21.90
CA LEU A 13 2.77 -9.69 -21.70
C LEU A 13 3.27 -9.00 -20.43
N VAL A 14 4.29 -9.56 -19.78
CA VAL A 14 4.84 -9.02 -18.51
C VAL A 14 5.23 -7.54 -18.63
N HIS A 15 5.81 -7.13 -19.76
CA HIS A 15 6.20 -5.73 -19.95
C HIS A 15 5.00 -4.80 -20.13
N GLU A 16 3.85 -5.29 -20.63
CA GLU A 16 2.61 -4.53 -20.71
C GLU A 16 2.00 -4.35 -19.32
N VAL A 17 2.00 -5.42 -18.51
CA VAL A 17 1.56 -5.36 -17.12
C VAL A 17 2.39 -4.33 -16.34
N VAL A 18 3.73 -4.36 -16.50
CA VAL A 18 4.62 -3.40 -15.84
C VAL A 18 4.35 -1.98 -16.33
N ALA A 19 4.21 -1.76 -17.65
CA ALA A 19 3.97 -0.42 -18.21
C ALA A 19 2.66 0.22 -17.71
N VAL A 20 1.66 -0.60 -17.36
CA VAL A 20 0.30 -0.14 -17.06
C VAL A 20 0.00 -0.12 -15.55
N LEU A 21 0.54 -1.08 -14.79
CA LEU A 21 0.26 -1.22 -13.36
C LEU A 21 1.40 -0.75 -12.45
N ASN A 22 2.64 -0.64 -12.94
CA ASN A 22 3.74 -0.14 -12.14
C ASN A 22 3.87 1.38 -12.30
N GLY A 23 3.50 2.10 -11.24
CA GLY A 23 3.59 3.56 -11.16
C GLY A 23 4.94 4.11 -10.73
N TYR A 24 5.87 3.25 -10.34
CA TYR A 24 7.12 3.69 -9.73
C TYR A 24 8.00 4.42 -10.75
N ARG A 25 8.17 5.72 -10.55
CA ARG A 25 9.15 6.56 -11.25
C ARG A 25 10.30 6.83 -10.29
N GLY A 26 11.38 6.09 -10.46
CA GLY A 26 12.57 6.23 -9.63
C GLY A 26 13.32 7.51 -9.97
N GLU A 27 12.94 8.63 -9.35
CA GLU A 27 13.82 9.79 -9.25
C GLU A 27 14.74 9.58 -8.03
N ARG A 28 16.04 9.77 -8.23
CA ARG A 28 17.01 9.83 -7.12
C ARG A 28 16.82 11.18 -6.44
N ASP A 29 15.88 11.24 -5.53
CA ASP A 29 15.81 12.34 -4.58
C ASP A 29 16.59 11.96 -3.31
N GLU A 30 17.32 12.93 -2.75
CA GLU A 30 17.97 12.79 -1.44
C GLU A 30 16.88 12.79 -0.37
N SER A 31 16.26 11.63 -0.15
CA SER A 31 15.07 11.48 0.68
C SER A 31 15.24 12.15 2.06
N GLN A 32 14.43 13.18 2.35
CA GLN A 32 14.35 13.82 3.67
C GLN A 32 13.51 13.02 4.69
N GLY A 33 13.36 11.71 4.48
CA GLY A 33 12.56 10.82 5.33
C GLY A 33 13.39 10.03 6.34
N SER A 34 12.76 9.61 7.43
CA SER A 34 13.37 8.63 8.34
C SER A 34 13.48 7.27 7.64
N VAL A 35 14.70 6.75 7.54
CA VAL A 35 14.97 5.43 6.92
C VAL A 35 14.53 4.30 7.86
N TYR A 36 14.58 4.53 9.17
CA TYR A 36 14.26 3.54 10.19
C TYR A 36 13.69 4.22 11.43
N ILE A 37 12.64 3.62 12.00
CA ILE A 37 12.06 4.02 13.29
C ILE A 37 12.38 2.89 14.28
N PRO A 38 13.24 3.13 15.29
CA PRO A 38 13.52 2.12 16.30
C PRO A 38 12.27 1.84 17.16
N PRO A 39 12.14 0.64 17.73
CA PRO A 39 11.13 0.38 18.74
C PRO A 39 11.31 1.32 19.94
N GLU A 40 10.20 1.72 20.57
CA GLU A 40 10.22 2.61 21.74
C GLU A 40 10.92 1.98 22.96
N ASP A 41 10.96 0.65 23.04
CA ASP A 41 11.57 -0.12 24.12
C ASP A 41 12.32 -1.33 23.54
N ASP A 42 13.56 -1.53 23.97
CA ASP A 42 14.44 -2.64 23.58
C ASP A 42 13.87 -4.02 23.94
N PHE A 43 12.89 -4.08 24.87
CA PHE A 43 12.25 -5.30 25.35
C PHE A 43 10.84 -5.55 24.79
N ILE A 44 10.43 -4.86 23.72
CA ILE A 44 9.14 -5.12 23.07
C ILE A 44 9.04 -6.59 22.62
N LYS A 45 8.06 -7.29 23.18
CA LYS A 45 7.67 -8.64 22.75
C LYS A 45 6.69 -8.53 21.58
N LEU A 46 7.18 -8.77 20.37
CA LEU A 46 6.34 -8.83 19.18
C LEU A 46 5.57 -10.16 19.10
N PRO A 47 4.34 -10.16 18.58
CA PRO A 47 3.61 -11.40 18.33
C PRO A 47 4.30 -12.21 17.21
N ARG A 48 4.17 -13.54 17.25
CA ARG A 48 4.70 -14.42 16.19
C ARG A 48 4.06 -14.20 14.82
N SER A 49 2.82 -13.70 14.80
CA SER A 49 2.09 -13.36 13.58
C SER A 49 1.20 -12.14 13.83
N ILE A 50 0.99 -11.36 12.78
CA ILE A 50 0.11 -10.20 12.80
C ILE A 50 -0.69 -10.13 11.51
N ASP A 51 -2.00 -9.94 11.64
CA ASP A 51 -2.90 -9.66 10.53
C ASP A 51 -3.79 -8.47 10.89
N TRP A 52 -3.49 -7.31 10.33
CA TRP A 52 -4.23 -6.07 10.59
C TRP A 52 -5.68 -6.11 10.09
N ARG A 53 -6.02 -7.00 9.15
CA ARG A 53 -7.40 -7.17 8.66
C ARG A 53 -8.32 -7.68 9.77
N THR A 54 -7.80 -8.55 10.64
CA THR A 54 -8.54 -9.05 11.82
C THR A 54 -8.83 -7.98 12.87
N ARG A 55 -8.18 -6.82 12.77
CA ARG A 55 -8.35 -5.69 13.69
C ARG A 55 -9.25 -4.59 13.14
N ASN A 56 -9.89 -4.82 11.99
CA ASN A 56 -10.78 -3.86 11.34
C ASN A 56 -10.12 -2.50 11.02
N ILE A 57 -8.82 -2.51 10.67
CA ILE A 57 -8.07 -1.31 10.27
C ILE A 57 -7.57 -1.36 8.82
N VAL A 58 -8.14 -2.25 8.01
CA VAL A 58 -7.78 -2.42 6.60
C VAL A 58 -9.07 -2.34 5.78
N THR A 59 -9.10 -1.43 4.82
CA THR A 59 -10.24 -1.29 3.90
C THR A 59 -10.31 -2.47 2.92
N ARG A 60 -11.41 -2.55 2.16
CA ARG A 60 -11.55 -3.54 1.09
C ARG A 60 -10.45 -3.35 0.04
N VAL A 61 -10.11 -4.43 -0.65
CA VAL A 61 -9.22 -4.38 -1.82
C VAL A 61 -9.81 -3.43 -2.87
N LYS A 62 -8.96 -2.54 -3.40
CA LYS A 62 -9.29 -1.56 -4.43
C LYS A 62 -8.59 -1.91 -5.75
N ASN A 63 -8.90 -1.19 -6.84
CA ASN A 63 -8.29 -1.40 -8.15
C ASN A 63 -7.80 -0.06 -8.73
N GLN A 64 -6.49 0.04 -8.97
CA GLN A 64 -5.84 1.24 -9.55
C GLN A 64 -6.10 1.42 -11.06
N GLY A 65 -6.53 0.36 -11.75
CA GLY A 65 -6.66 0.35 -13.19
C GLY A 65 -5.34 0.67 -13.91
N GLN A 66 -5.47 1.23 -15.11
CA GLN A 66 -4.36 1.50 -16.02
C GLN A 66 -3.73 2.89 -15.79
N CYS A 67 -3.47 3.24 -14.54
CA CYS A 67 -3.07 4.60 -14.14
C CYS A 67 -1.60 4.70 -13.68
N GLY A 68 -1.01 3.62 -13.18
CA GLY A 68 0.28 3.70 -12.47
C GLY A 68 0.18 4.52 -11.17
N SER A 69 -0.97 4.48 -10.48
CA SER A 69 -1.21 5.20 -9.23
C SER A 69 -0.91 4.36 -7.97
N CYS A 70 -0.18 3.24 -8.10
CA CYS A 70 0.10 2.32 -6.99
C CYS A 70 0.70 2.99 -5.75
N TRP A 71 1.47 4.07 -5.93
CA TRP A 71 2.03 4.88 -4.85
C TRP A 71 0.94 5.58 -4.02
N ALA A 72 -0.12 6.08 -4.66
CA ALA A 72 -1.26 6.71 -3.99
C ALA A 72 -2.03 5.67 -3.17
N PHE A 73 -2.29 4.48 -3.74
CA PHE A 73 -2.94 3.37 -3.03
C PHE A 73 -2.13 2.86 -1.84
N ALA A 74 -0.79 2.81 -1.96
CA ALA A 74 0.08 2.43 -0.85
C ALA A 74 0.02 3.48 0.28
N ALA A 75 0.07 4.77 -0.08
CA ALA A 75 0.01 5.88 0.88
C ALA A 75 -1.33 5.95 1.60
N THR A 76 -2.46 5.91 0.86
CA THR A 76 -3.80 5.92 1.45
C THR A 76 -4.02 4.70 2.33
N GLY A 77 -3.65 3.49 1.91
CA GLY A 77 -3.81 2.28 2.71
C GLY A 77 -3.07 2.34 4.06
N ALA A 78 -1.85 2.88 4.08
CA ALA A 78 -1.11 3.11 5.32
C ALA A 78 -1.78 4.16 6.22
N LEU A 79 -2.26 5.27 5.61
CA LEU A 79 -2.92 6.36 6.31
C LEU A 79 -4.28 5.94 6.89
N GLU A 80 -5.07 5.18 6.15
CA GLU A 80 -6.33 4.57 6.60
C GLU A 80 -6.11 3.70 7.84
N GLY A 81 -5.06 2.87 7.85
CA GLY A 81 -4.71 2.02 8.98
C GLY A 81 -4.32 2.82 10.22
N GLN A 82 -3.51 3.86 10.08
CA GLN A 82 -3.16 4.74 11.21
C GLN A 82 -4.37 5.55 11.70
N HIS A 83 -5.21 6.05 10.79
CA HIS A 83 -6.44 6.75 11.14
C HIS A 83 -7.37 5.84 11.94
N ALA A 84 -7.64 4.63 11.46
CA ALA A 84 -8.48 3.65 12.14
C ALA A 84 -7.90 3.25 13.50
N ARG A 85 -6.57 3.06 13.60
CA ARG A 85 -5.89 2.78 14.87
C ARG A 85 -6.03 3.93 15.88
N LYS A 86 -5.95 5.18 15.43
CA LYS A 86 -6.01 6.37 16.30
C LYS A 86 -7.44 6.72 16.72
N THR A 87 -8.38 6.62 15.80
CA THR A 87 -9.75 7.15 15.97
C THR A 87 -10.79 6.07 16.25
N GLY A 88 -10.50 4.81 15.93
CA GLY A 88 -11.46 3.71 15.91
C GLY A 88 -12.34 3.66 14.66
N TYR A 89 -12.22 4.63 13.75
CA TYR A 89 -13.02 4.72 12.53
C TYR A 89 -12.22 4.33 11.29
N LEU A 90 -12.64 3.25 10.64
CA LEU A 90 -12.14 2.87 9.34
C LEU A 90 -12.85 3.68 8.26
N ILE A 91 -12.12 4.55 7.59
CA ILE A 91 -12.61 5.38 6.48
C ILE A 91 -11.88 5.01 5.20
N ASN A 92 -12.56 5.20 4.07
CA ASN A 92 -11.98 5.01 2.75
C ASN A 92 -11.47 6.36 2.25
N LEU A 93 -10.16 6.54 2.20
CA LEU A 93 -9.51 7.78 1.76
C LEU A 93 -9.39 7.84 0.22
N SER A 94 -9.23 9.04 -0.32
CA SER A 94 -9.19 9.30 -1.76
C SER A 94 -7.77 9.14 -2.31
N GLU A 95 -7.52 8.10 -3.09
CA GLU A 95 -6.29 8.01 -3.89
C GLU A 95 -6.22 9.10 -4.95
N GLN A 96 -7.37 9.48 -5.51
CA GLN A 96 -7.44 10.48 -6.59
C GLN A 96 -6.97 11.86 -6.12
N ASP A 97 -7.22 12.21 -4.85
CA ASP A 97 -6.76 13.47 -4.27
C ASP A 97 -5.22 13.55 -4.29
N LEU A 98 -4.54 12.45 -3.96
CA LEU A 98 -3.08 12.38 -4.08
C LEU A 98 -2.64 12.44 -5.54
N VAL A 99 -3.29 11.69 -6.43
CA VAL A 99 -2.96 11.68 -7.87
C VAL A 99 -3.08 13.07 -8.50
N ASP A 100 -4.07 13.86 -8.10
CA ASP A 100 -4.34 15.17 -8.68
C ASP A 100 -3.48 16.29 -8.05
N CYS A 101 -2.99 16.12 -6.81
CA CYS A 101 -2.41 17.22 -6.03
C CYS A 101 -0.94 17.04 -5.56
N CYS A 102 -0.34 15.85 -5.66
CA CYS A 102 1.04 15.62 -5.22
C CYS A 102 2.10 15.95 -6.29
#